data_AF-A0A8D0XWX7-F1
#
_entry.id   AF-A0A8D0XWX7-F1
#
_cell.length_a   1.000
_cell.length_b   1.000
_cell.length_c   1.000
_cell.angle_alpha   90.00
_cell.angle_beta   90.00
_cell.angle_gamma   90.00
#
_symmetry.space_group_name_H-M   'P 1'
#
loop_
_entity.id
_entity.type
_entity.pdbx_description
1 polymer ?
#
loop_
_entity_poly.entity_id
_entity_poly.type
_entity_poly.pdbx_seq_one_letter_code
_entity_poly.pdbx_strand_id
1 'polypeptide(L)'
;MGEPGSLVTGGRAGDRSWCLRRLGMNAEWLLLEDGKEVTVGRGFGVTYQLVSKICPLMISRNHCVLKQNAEGQWTITDNKSLNGVWLNRERLEPLKVYSIHEGDHIQLGVPLENKENAEYEYEVTEDDWERVYPCLSLKSDQMMEKNKGLRTKRKFNLDELEGSGAEGPSTLKSKISKVSCEPGQPVKSHEKGKVAGQLNEYLDPKLTCLQPSGKALGAHVYPVPAKVVELQHRKQKASNPSASQSSLELFKVTMSRILKLKTQMQEKQIAVLNVKKQTQKGNSKKIVKMEQELHDLQSQLCAEQAQQQARVEQLEKTFQEEQQHLQGLEKEQGEEDLKQQLAQALQEHRALMEELNRSRKDFEAIIQAKNKELEQTKEEKEKVQAQKEEVLSHMNDVLENELQCIICSEYFIEAVTLNCAHSFCSYCINEWMKRKVECPICRKDIKSKTHSLVLDNCINKMVDNLSSEVKERRVVLIKERKAKRLF
;
A
#
# COMPACT_ATOMS: atom_id res chain seq x y z
N MET A 1 9.88 10.42 66.60
CA MET A 1 8.41 10.36 66.51
C MET A 1 8.01 10.95 65.18
N GLY A 2 7.39 10.16 64.30
CA GLY A 2 7.04 10.56 62.93
C GLY A 2 7.98 9.93 61.88
N GLU A 3 7.79 8.65 61.59
CA GLU A 3 8.40 8.02 60.41
C GLU A 3 7.60 8.37 59.14
N PRO A 4 8.24 8.54 57.97
CA PRO A 4 7.56 8.76 56.70
C PRO A 4 6.93 7.47 56.16
N GLY A 5 5.81 7.62 55.44
CA GLY A 5 4.93 6.51 55.07
C GLY A 5 5.55 5.42 54.18
N SER A 6 5.22 4.18 54.53
CA SER A 6 5.54 2.98 53.73
C SER A 6 4.95 3.06 52.33
N LEU A 7 5.77 2.78 51.30
CA LEU A 7 5.25 2.40 49.99
C LEU A 7 4.48 1.08 50.15
N VAL A 8 3.23 1.06 49.70
CA VAL A 8 2.46 -0.17 49.57
C VAL A 8 3.04 -1.01 48.43
N THR A 9 4.06 -1.81 48.73
CA THR A 9 4.53 -2.90 47.88
C THR A 9 3.51 -4.04 47.92
N GLY A 10 2.42 -3.86 47.18
CA GLY A 10 1.34 -4.84 47.01
C GLY A 10 1.65 -5.94 45.98
N GLY A 11 2.90 -6.40 45.90
CA GLY A 11 3.27 -7.50 45.02
C GLY A 11 3.04 -8.85 45.70
N ARG A 12 1.92 -9.52 45.42
CA ARG A 12 1.77 -10.94 45.77
C ARG A 12 2.45 -11.78 44.70
N ALA A 13 3.33 -12.68 45.11
CA ALA A 13 3.69 -13.80 44.27
C ALA A 13 2.43 -14.68 44.09
N GLY A 14 2.04 -14.96 42.84
CA GLY A 14 0.87 -15.77 42.51
C GLY A 14 -0.22 -15.08 41.67
N ASP A 15 0.00 -13.88 41.14
CA ASP A 15 -0.92 -13.31 40.13
C ASP A 15 -0.83 -14.16 38.84
N ARG A 16 -1.89 -14.93 38.61
CA ARG A 16 -2.19 -15.52 37.31
C ARG A 16 -2.62 -14.44 36.34
N SER A 17 -2.35 -14.64 35.05
CA SER A 17 -2.69 -13.67 34.02
C SER A 17 -3.28 -14.36 32.80
N TRP A 18 -4.41 -13.82 32.32
CA TRP A 18 -4.98 -14.23 31.05
C TRP A 18 -4.06 -13.82 29.91
N CYS A 19 -3.77 -14.74 29.00
CA CYS A 19 -2.99 -14.46 27.82
C CYS A 19 -3.42 -15.29 26.61
N LEU A 20 -3.02 -14.81 25.43
CA LEU A 20 -3.12 -15.55 24.18
C LEU A 20 -1.74 -16.18 23.91
N ARG A 21 -1.62 -17.47 24.22
CA ARG A 21 -0.43 -18.29 23.94
C ARG A 21 -0.33 -18.53 22.45
N ARG A 22 0.79 -18.17 21.82
CA ARG A 22 1.00 -18.39 20.37
C ARG A 22 1.21 -19.88 20.10
N LEU A 23 0.35 -20.49 19.29
CA LEU A 23 0.51 -21.91 18.93
C LEU A 23 1.75 -22.11 18.06
N GLY A 24 2.52 -23.15 18.38
CA GLY A 24 3.79 -23.46 17.71
C GLY A 24 4.98 -22.54 18.06
N MET A 25 4.83 -21.55 18.97
CA MET A 25 5.91 -20.64 19.35
C MET A 25 5.93 -20.30 20.85
N ASN A 26 7.08 -20.50 21.50
CA ASN A 26 7.33 -20.05 22.87
C ASN A 26 7.73 -18.55 22.93
N ALA A 27 7.05 -17.72 22.13
CA ALA A 27 7.27 -16.28 21.98
C ALA A 27 6.06 -15.63 21.31
N GLU A 28 5.98 -14.29 21.34
CA GLU A 28 4.89 -13.49 20.76
C GLU A 28 3.51 -13.72 21.41
N TRP A 29 3.49 -14.08 22.70
CA TRP A 29 2.25 -14.23 23.48
C TRP A 29 1.63 -12.86 23.79
N LEU A 30 0.30 -12.76 23.82
CA LEU A 30 -0.39 -11.47 24.00
C LEU A 30 -1.03 -11.43 25.40
N LEU A 31 -0.54 -10.56 26.28
CA LEU A 31 -1.10 -10.38 27.63
C LEU A 31 -2.47 -9.70 27.56
N LEU A 32 -3.45 -10.28 28.25
CA LEU A 32 -4.77 -9.70 28.49
C LEU A 32 -4.77 -9.10 29.91
N GLU A 33 -4.52 -7.79 29.99
CA GLU A 33 -4.48 -7.07 31.28
C GLU A 33 -5.91 -6.74 31.74
N ASP A 34 -6.27 -7.16 32.95
CA ASP A 34 -7.58 -6.90 33.54
C ASP A 34 -7.95 -5.41 33.51
N GLY A 35 -9.21 -5.14 33.20
CA GLY A 35 -9.77 -3.80 33.06
C GLY A 35 -9.28 -3.02 31.83
N LYS A 36 -8.50 -3.60 30.92
CA LYS A 36 -8.01 -2.92 29.71
C LYS A 36 -8.51 -3.57 28.41
N GLU A 37 -8.73 -2.72 27.41
CA GLU A 37 -8.99 -3.17 26.05
C GLU A 37 -7.67 -3.52 25.35
N VAL A 38 -7.60 -4.73 24.80
CA VAL A 38 -6.47 -5.23 24.03
C VAL A 38 -6.85 -5.27 22.55
N THR A 39 -6.25 -4.39 21.76
CA THR A 39 -6.47 -4.33 20.32
C THR A 39 -5.31 -4.99 19.58
N VAL A 40 -5.62 -5.78 18.56
CA VAL A 40 -4.62 -6.55 17.79
C VAL A 40 -4.78 -6.26 16.30
N GLY A 41 -3.68 -6.06 15.58
CA GLY A 41 -3.69 -5.79 14.14
C GLY A 41 -2.32 -5.38 13.62
N ARG A 42 -2.21 -4.98 12.35
CA ARG A 42 -0.93 -4.51 11.76
C ARG A 42 -0.73 -2.98 11.82
N GLY A 43 -1.73 -2.24 12.30
CA GLY A 43 -1.70 -0.78 12.42
C GLY A 43 -0.73 -0.31 13.51
N PHE A 44 -0.45 0.99 13.55
CA PHE A 44 0.39 1.60 14.60
C PHE A 44 -0.39 2.03 15.85
N GLY A 45 -1.73 2.01 15.81
CA GLY A 45 -2.61 2.42 16.90
C GLY A 45 -3.32 1.25 17.57
N VAL A 46 -2.67 0.09 17.66
CA VAL A 46 -3.18 -1.10 18.35
C VAL A 46 -2.25 -1.50 19.50
N THR A 47 -2.76 -2.20 20.51
CA THR A 47 -1.99 -2.66 21.67
C THR A 47 -0.84 -3.59 21.26
N TYR A 48 -1.13 -4.55 20.36
CA TYR A 48 -0.14 -5.47 19.78
C TYR A 48 -0.10 -5.38 18.26
N GLN A 49 1.03 -4.92 17.72
CA GLN A 49 1.27 -4.84 16.28
C GLN A 49 1.80 -6.18 15.73
N LEU A 50 1.00 -6.87 14.94
CA LEU A 50 1.40 -8.08 14.21
C LEU A 50 2.01 -7.71 12.86
N VAL A 51 3.26 -8.13 12.62
CA VAL A 51 4.00 -7.85 11.38
C VAL A 51 4.48 -9.16 10.75
N SER A 52 3.69 -9.70 9.83
CA SER A 52 4.06 -10.88 9.06
C SER A 52 5.19 -10.56 8.09
N LYS A 53 6.15 -11.48 7.97
CA LYS A 53 7.18 -11.45 6.92
C LYS A 53 6.73 -12.14 5.62
N ILE A 54 5.70 -12.99 5.71
CA ILE A 54 5.25 -13.88 4.62
C ILE A 54 4.08 -13.23 3.86
N CYS A 55 3.05 -12.77 4.58
CA CYS A 55 1.89 -12.09 4.02
C CYS A 55 1.52 -10.84 4.86
N PRO A 56 2.23 -9.71 4.70
CA PRO A 56 2.01 -8.49 5.48
C PRO A 56 0.60 -7.88 5.40
N LEU A 57 -0.23 -8.32 4.44
CA LEU A 57 -1.59 -7.86 4.22
C LEU A 57 -2.68 -8.81 4.75
N MET A 58 -2.30 -10.00 5.26
CA MET A 58 -3.25 -10.97 5.84
C MET A 58 -3.98 -10.39 7.05
N ILE A 59 -3.28 -9.62 7.89
CA ILE A 59 -3.84 -9.00 9.09
C ILE A 59 -4.36 -7.59 8.78
N SER A 60 -5.56 -7.27 9.25
CA SER A 60 -6.15 -5.93 9.11
C SER A 60 -5.48 -4.90 10.04
N ARG A 61 -5.59 -3.60 9.73
CA ARG A 61 -4.93 -2.53 10.53
C ARG A 61 -5.35 -2.59 12.01
N ASN A 62 -6.64 -2.73 12.23
CA ASN A 62 -7.25 -3.16 13.48
C ASN A 62 -8.00 -4.45 13.08
N HIS A 63 -7.64 -5.59 13.66
CA HIS A 63 -8.14 -6.90 13.24
C HIS A 63 -9.20 -7.39 14.22
N CYS A 64 -8.85 -7.49 15.50
CA CYS A 64 -9.78 -7.84 16.56
C CYS A 64 -9.54 -6.98 17.80
N VAL A 65 -10.53 -7.01 18.70
CA VAL A 65 -10.52 -6.35 20.00
C VAL A 65 -10.88 -7.40 21.04
N LEU A 66 -10.12 -7.44 22.14
CA LEU A 66 -10.42 -8.24 23.32
C LEU A 66 -10.63 -7.34 24.52
N LYS A 67 -11.66 -7.60 25.31
CA LYS A 67 -11.98 -6.86 26.54
C LYS A 67 -12.86 -7.68 27.47
N GLN A 68 -12.85 -7.35 28.75
CA GLN A 68 -13.82 -7.89 29.70
C GLN A 68 -15.20 -7.23 29.50
N ASN A 69 -16.25 -8.02 29.67
CA ASN A 69 -17.63 -7.52 29.75
C ASN A 69 -17.91 -6.91 31.14
N ALA A 70 -19.13 -6.43 31.38
CA ALA A 70 -19.52 -5.86 32.68
C ALA A 70 -19.51 -6.88 33.86
N GLU A 71 -19.40 -8.16 33.56
CA GLU A 71 -19.38 -9.29 34.52
C GLU A 71 -17.94 -9.78 34.78
N GLY A 72 -16.93 -9.18 34.13
CA GLY A 72 -15.52 -9.56 34.25
C GLY A 72 -15.07 -10.67 33.29
N GLN A 73 -15.96 -11.25 32.48
CA GLN A 73 -15.60 -12.30 31.53
C GLN A 73 -14.93 -11.72 30.28
N TRP A 74 -13.82 -12.32 29.85
CA TRP A 74 -13.13 -11.97 28.61
C TRP A 74 -14.00 -12.25 27.38
N THR A 75 -13.99 -11.30 26.44
CA THR A 75 -14.70 -11.37 25.17
C THR A 75 -13.79 -10.97 24.01
N ILE A 76 -14.04 -11.52 22.83
CA ILE A 76 -13.43 -11.13 21.56
C ILE A 76 -14.46 -10.54 20.60
N THR A 77 -14.03 -9.65 19.73
CA THR A 77 -14.85 -9.05 18.66
C THR A 77 -14.02 -8.86 17.39
N ASP A 78 -14.54 -9.32 16.25
CA ASP A 78 -13.97 -9.02 14.93
C ASP A 78 -14.23 -7.56 14.54
N ASN A 79 -13.17 -6.79 14.32
CA ASN A 79 -13.29 -5.36 13.99
C ASN A 79 -13.39 -5.13 12.47
N LYS A 80 -14.33 -5.85 11.83
CA LYS A 80 -14.52 -5.89 10.36
C LYS A 80 -13.23 -6.24 9.62
N SER A 81 -12.51 -7.25 10.09
CA SER A 81 -11.30 -7.72 9.44
C SER A 81 -11.58 -8.26 8.03
N LEU A 82 -10.67 -8.00 7.09
CA LEU A 82 -10.82 -8.42 5.70
C LEU A 82 -10.86 -9.94 5.56
N ASN A 83 -10.00 -10.65 6.29
CA ASN A 83 -9.83 -12.10 6.18
C ASN A 83 -10.52 -12.89 7.30
N GLY A 84 -11.25 -12.21 8.20
CA GLY A 84 -12.01 -12.81 9.29
C GLY A 84 -11.19 -13.23 10.52
N VAL A 85 -11.90 -13.32 11.64
CA VAL A 85 -11.45 -13.95 12.89
C VAL A 85 -12.20 -15.26 13.06
N TRP A 86 -11.51 -16.28 13.56
CA TRP A 86 -12.10 -17.59 13.84
C TRP A 86 -11.89 -17.94 15.31
N LEU A 87 -12.92 -18.49 15.95
CA LEU A 87 -12.90 -19.00 17.33
C LEU A 87 -13.32 -20.48 17.26
N ASN A 88 -12.48 -21.38 17.76
CA ASN A 88 -12.73 -22.83 17.73
C ASN A 88 -13.13 -23.37 16.34
N ARG A 89 -12.52 -22.82 15.28
CA ARG A 89 -12.79 -23.08 13.84
C ARG A 89 -14.11 -22.52 13.29
N GLU A 90 -14.91 -21.81 14.08
CA GLU A 90 -16.10 -21.08 13.62
C GLU A 90 -15.77 -19.63 13.29
N ARG A 91 -16.38 -19.07 12.21
CA ARG A 91 -16.13 -17.68 11.80
C ARG A 91 -16.93 -16.72 12.67
N LEU A 92 -16.27 -15.74 13.25
CA LEU A 92 -16.95 -14.68 13.97
C LEU A 92 -17.69 -13.73 13.00
N GLU A 93 -18.87 -13.29 13.39
CA GLU A 93 -19.59 -12.21 12.71
C GLU A 93 -18.93 -10.85 13.04
N PRO A 94 -18.72 -9.96 12.06
CA PRO A 94 -18.14 -8.64 12.30
C PRO A 94 -18.93 -7.81 13.31
N LEU A 95 -18.23 -7.17 14.25
CA LEU A 95 -18.76 -6.39 15.38
C LEU A 95 -19.61 -7.15 16.42
N LYS A 96 -19.78 -8.47 16.30
CA LYS A 96 -20.46 -9.29 17.32
C LYS A 96 -19.49 -9.69 18.42
N VAL A 97 -19.97 -9.68 19.66
CA VAL A 97 -19.19 -9.99 20.86
C VAL A 97 -19.35 -11.47 21.18
N TYR A 98 -18.24 -12.16 21.42
CA TYR A 98 -18.18 -13.57 21.78
C TYR A 98 -17.38 -13.74 23.07
N SER A 99 -17.93 -14.44 24.07
CA SER A 99 -17.18 -14.81 25.28
C SER A 99 -16.11 -15.85 24.96
N ILE A 100 -14.95 -15.71 25.59
CA ILE A 100 -13.84 -16.67 25.50
C ILE A 100 -13.53 -17.29 26.86
N HIS A 101 -13.01 -18.51 26.83
CA HIS A 101 -12.71 -19.35 27.99
C HIS A 101 -11.31 -19.97 27.83
N GLU A 102 -10.77 -20.53 28.91
CA GLU A 102 -9.51 -21.27 28.85
C GLU A 102 -9.63 -22.49 27.93
N GLY A 103 -8.63 -22.68 27.05
CA GLY A 103 -8.59 -23.70 26.01
C GLY A 103 -9.18 -23.28 24.66
N ASP A 104 -9.82 -22.10 24.55
CA ASP A 104 -10.34 -21.60 23.28
C ASP A 104 -9.22 -21.28 22.27
N HIS A 105 -9.45 -21.60 21.01
CA HIS A 105 -8.50 -21.40 19.91
C HIS A 105 -8.92 -20.22 19.04
N ILE A 106 -8.09 -19.17 18.98
CA ILE A 106 -8.32 -17.95 18.20
C ILE A 106 -7.37 -17.93 17.00
N GLN A 107 -7.92 -17.89 15.79
CA GLN A 107 -7.18 -17.76 14.53
C GLN A 107 -7.47 -16.39 13.89
N LEU A 108 -6.41 -15.69 13.46
CA LEU A 108 -6.51 -14.38 12.80
C LEU A 108 -6.16 -14.50 11.30
N GLY A 109 -7.15 -14.26 10.43
CA GLY A 109 -7.04 -14.50 9.00
C GLY A 109 -7.23 -15.97 8.60
N VAL A 110 -6.69 -16.34 7.44
CA VAL A 110 -6.84 -17.69 6.84
C VAL A 110 -5.49 -18.33 6.51
N PRO A 111 -5.41 -19.67 6.41
CA PRO A 111 -4.23 -20.35 5.89
C PRO A 111 -3.90 -19.89 4.46
N LEU A 112 -2.61 -19.93 4.12
CA LEU A 112 -2.15 -19.75 2.74
C LEU A 112 -2.30 -21.07 1.98
N GLU A 113 -2.41 -21.03 0.65
CA GLU A 113 -2.65 -22.23 -0.21
C GLU A 113 -1.69 -23.41 0.03
N ASN A 114 -0.47 -23.13 0.53
CA ASN A 114 0.55 -24.13 0.84
C ASN A 114 0.76 -24.36 2.36
N LYS A 115 -0.27 -24.11 3.19
CA LYS A 115 -0.24 -24.23 4.65
C LYS A 115 -1.56 -24.79 5.18
N GLU A 116 -1.46 -25.73 6.12
CA GLU A 116 -2.63 -26.31 6.81
C GLU A 116 -3.26 -25.33 7.82
N ASN A 117 -2.40 -24.55 8.49
CA ASN A 117 -2.74 -23.62 9.56
C ASN A 117 -2.50 -22.16 9.15
N ALA A 118 -3.17 -21.23 9.83
CA ALA A 118 -2.92 -19.81 9.67
C ALA A 118 -1.57 -19.41 10.32
N GLU A 119 -1.00 -18.28 9.92
CA GLU A 119 0.25 -17.77 10.53
C GLU A 119 0.05 -17.36 12.01
N TYR A 120 -1.15 -16.89 12.36
CA TYR A 120 -1.49 -16.33 13.66
C TYR A 120 -2.62 -17.12 14.32
N GLU A 121 -2.26 -18.19 15.03
CA GLU A 121 -3.14 -19.01 15.84
C GLU A 121 -2.73 -18.92 17.31
N TYR A 122 -3.71 -18.73 18.19
CA TYR A 122 -3.51 -18.55 19.62
C TYR A 122 -4.44 -19.45 20.41
N GLU A 123 -3.99 -19.81 21.60
CA GLU A 123 -4.77 -20.52 22.62
C GLU A 123 -4.99 -19.57 23.80
N VAL A 124 -6.23 -19.47 24.27
CA VAL A 124 -6.59 -18.68 25.45
C VAL A 124 -6.22 -19.48 26.70
N THR A 125 -5.39 -18.95 27.58
CA THR A 125 -4.94 -19.64 28.80
C THR A 125 -4.71 -18.69 29.95
N GLU A 126 -4.93 -19.16 31.18
CA GLU A 126 -4.59 -18.46 32.42
C GLU A 126 -3.34 -19.11 33.03
N ASP A 127 -2.17 -18.51 32.80
CA ASP A 127 -0.86 -19.02 33.24
C ASP A 127 -0.22 -18.08 34.28
N ASP A 128 0.73 -18.60 35.06
CA ASP A 128 1.46 -17.81 36.06
C ASP A 128 2.30 -16.70 35.39
N TRP A 129 2.33 -15.49 35.97
CA TRP A 129 3.09 -14.36 35.42
C TRP A 129 4.56 -14.68 35.07
N GLU A 130 5.22 -15.51 35.88
CA GLU A 130 6.61 -15.95 35.67
C GLU A 130 6.81 -16.77 34.39
N ARG A 131 5.78 -17.48 33.91
CA ARG A 131 5.77 -18.23 32.65
C ARG A 131 5.39 -17.36 31.45
N VAL A 132 4.46 -16.44 31.67
CA VAL A 132 3.93 -15.54 30.63
C VAL A 132 4.99 -14.50 30.24
N TYR A 133 5.58 -13.82 31.23
CA TYR A 133 6.48 -12.66 31.01
C TYR A 133 7.64 -12.90 30.03
N PRO A 134 8.39 -14.03 30.06
CA PRO A 134 9.47 -14.29 29.10
C PRO A 134 9.01 -14.45 27.65
N CYS A 135 7.75 -14.84 27.44
CA CYS A 135 7.17 -15.15 26.13
C CYS A 135 6.39 -13.99 25.49
N LEU A 136 6.20 -12.88 26.22
CA LEU A 136 5.34 -11.77 25.80
C LEU A 136 5.84 -11.03 24.55
N SER A 137 4.89 -10.71 23.68
CA SER A 137 5.08 -9.76 22.59
C SER A 137 5.27 -8.34 23.13
N LEU A 138 6.10 -7.53 22.44
CA LEU A 138 6.21 -6.12 22.79
C LEU A 138 4.93 -5.37 22.41
N LYS A 139 4.41 -4.58 23.36
CA LYS A 139 3.36 -3.61 23.08
C LYS A 139 3.88 -2.50 22.15
N SER A 140 3.00 -1.97 21.30
CA SER A 140 3.36 -0.98 20.28
C SER A 140 4.09 0.26 20.84
N ASP A 141 3.70 0.72 22.03
CA ASP A 141 4.34 1.87 22.70
C ASP A 141 5.80 1.58 23.08
N GLN A 142 6.10 0.36 23.55
CA GLN A 142 7.46 -0.06 23.90
C GLN A 142 8.31 -0.28 22.64
N MET A 143 7.69 -0.70 21.53
CA MET A 143 8.34 -0.86 20.23
C MET A 143 8.74 0.50 19.62
N MET A 144 7.94 1.55 19.84
CA MET A 144 8.30 2.94 19.48
C MET A 144 9.52 3.46 20.26
N GLU A 145 9.70 3.05 21.52
CA GLU A 145 10.88 3.43 22.30
C GLU A 145 12.13 2.65 21.89
N LYS A 146 12.08 1.31 21.78
CA LYS A 146 13.25 0.51 21.34
C LYS A 146 13.73 0.91 19.94
N ASN A 147 12.82 1.24 19.02
CA ASN A 147 13.20 1.65 17.66
C ASN A 147 13.84 3.05 17.54
N LYS A 148 13.89 3.85 18.62
CA LYS A 148 14.76 5.05 18.66
C LYS A 148 16.24 4.68 18.71
N GLY A 149 16.61 3.53 19.29
CA GLY A 149 18.00 3.06 19.40
C GLY A 149 18.56 2.38 18.14
N LEU A 150 17.68 1.94 17.22
CA LEU A 150 18.05 1.16 16.02
C LEU A 150 17.91 1.95 14.71
N ARG A 151 17.92 3.29 14.76
CA ARG A 151 18.22 4.10 13.58
C ARG A 151 19.70 4.00 13.24
N THR A 152 20.08 2.89 12.62
CA THR A 152 21.43 2.66 12.11
C THR A 152 21.84 3.83 11.21
N LYS A 153 22.87 4.55 11.63
CA LYS A 153 23.51 5.57 10.81
C LYS A 153 23.82 4.95 9.45
N ARG A 154 23.33 5.53 8.35
CA ARG A 154 23.92 5.29 7.03
C ARG A 154 25.34 5.86 7.07
N LYS A 155 26.30 5.04 7.50
CA LYS A 155 27.71 5.28 7.28
C LYS A 155 27.90 5.35 5.77
N PHE A 156 28.25 6.52 5.28
CA PHE A 156 29.05 6.63 4.07
C PHE A 156 30.34 5.83 4.34
N ASN A 157 30.59 4.80 3.54
CA ASN A 157 31.94 4.27 3.40
C ASN A 157 32.54 4.96 2.18
N LEU A 158 33.63 5.67 2.43
CA LEU A 158 34.55 6.20 1.44
C LEU A 158 35.89 5.50 1.71
N ASP A 159 36.69 5.32 0.65
CA ASP A 159 37.92 4.51 0.58
C ASP A 159 37.65 2.99 0.65
N GLU A 160 38.26 2.13 -0.19
CA GLU A 160 39.40 2.30 -1.11
C GLU A 160 39.05 1.88 -2.57
N LEU A 161 39.56 2.62 -3.56
CA LEU A 161 40.33 2.04 -4.68
C LEU A 161 41.13 3.15 -5.39
N GLU A 162 42.44 2.98 -5.47
CA GLU A 162 43.35 3.90 -6.17
C GLU A 162 43.18 3.85 -7.70
N GLY A 163 43.48 4.95 -8.41
CA GLY A 163 43.64 4.88 -9.87
C GLY A 163 43.48 6.18 -10.66
N SER A 164 44.56 6.96 -10.77
CA SER A 164 44.86 7.94 -11.85
C SER A 164 43.91 9.13 -12.06
N GLY A 165 44.41 10.30 -11.62
CA GLY A 165 43.74 11.60 -11.75
C GLY A 165 43.73 12.22 -13.15
N ALA A 166 42.99 13.33 -13.22
CA ALA A 166 43.34 14.51 -14.02
C ALA A 166 42.66 15.75 -13.39
N GLU A 167 43.32 16.89 -13.57
CA GLU A 167 43.17 18.17 -12.88
C GLU A 167 41.79 18.85 -12.98
N GLY A 168 41.50 19.76 -12.04
CA GLY A 168 40.31 20.63 -12.05
C GLY A 168 40.51 21.90 -12.91
N PRO A 169 39.95 23.08 -12.55
CA PRO A 169 39.05 23.36 -11.42
C PRO A 169 37.81 24.22 -11.76
N SER A 170 36.91 24.34 -10.78
CA SER A 170 36.17 25.55 -10.34
C SER A 170 36.01 26.75 -11.30
N THR A 171 34.79 27.30 -11.45
CA THR A 171 34.41 28.56 -10.77
C THR A 171 32.96 29.05 -10.99
N LEU A 172 32.37 29.54 -9.88
CA LEU A 172 31.55 30.76 -9.72
C LEU A 172 30.12 30.92 -10.34
N LYS A 173 29.16 30.95 -9.40
CA LYS A 173 28.19 32.06 -9.12
C LYS A 173 27.13 32.47 -10.17
N SER A 174 25.90 32.02 -9.86
CA SER A 174 24.71 32.84 -9.60
C SER A 174 24.36 34.07 -10.47
N LYS A 175 23.11 34.13 -10.95
CA LYS A 175 22.07 35.01 -10.35
C LYS A 175 20.64 34.79 -10.85
N ILE A 176 19.73 35.10 -9.94
CA ILE A 176 18.27 35.16 -10.02
C ILE A 176 17.78 36.28 -10.95
N SER A 177 16.80 36.01 -11.81
CA SER A 177 15.53 36.78 -11.94
C SER A 177 14.53 35.95 -12.75
N LYS A 178 13.24 35.73 -12.44
CA LYS A 178 12.08 36.52 -11.92
C LYS A 178 11.07 36.82 -13.06
N VAL A 179 9.90 36.15 -13.01
CA VAL A 179 8.56 36.68 -13.39
C VAL A 179 8.34 36.90 -14.92
N SER A 180 7.19 36.65 -15.56
CA SER A 180 5.77 36.63 -15.12
C SER A 180 4.90 35.58 -15.85
N CYS A 181 3.66 35.40 -15.39
CA CYS A 181 2.66 34.47 -15.93
C CYS A 181 1.74 35.07 -17.03
N GLU A 182 1.25 34.18 -17.92
CA GLU A 182 -0.17 34.02 -18.36
C GLU A 182 -0.88 35.09 -19.24
N PRO A 183 -2.13 34.85 -19.74
CA PRO A 183 -2.61 33.68 -20.50
C PRO A 183 -3.49 34.06 -21.73
N GLY A 184 -3.93 33.10 -22.57
CA GLY A 184 -4.99 33.36 -23.56
C GLY A 184 -5.26 32.24 -24.59
N GLN A 185 -6.54 31.86 -24.77
CA GLN A 185 -7.05 30.84 -25.71
C GLN A 185 -7.58 31.49 -27.03
N PRO A 186 -8.50 30.87 -27.82
CA PRO A 186 -8.33 29.78 -28.79
C PRO A 186 -8.84 30.17 -30.22
N VAL A 187 -9.00 29.20 -31.15
CA VAL A 187 -10.18 28.98 -32.07
C VAL A 187 -9.79 28.24 -33.38
N LYS A 188 -10.74 27.44 -33.92
CA LYS A 188 -10.66 26.63 -35.16
C LYS A 188 -11.06 27.44 -36.42
N SER A 189 -10.65 27.02 -37.63
CA SER A 189 -11.58 26.82 -38.78
C SER A 189 -10.94 26.26 -40.06
N HIS A 190 -11.82 25.85 -40.96
CA HIS A 190 -11.76 24.93 -42.10
C HIS A 190 -11.25 25.49 -43.47
N GLU A 191 -10.65 24.58 -44.27
CA GLU A 191 -10.88 24.30 -45.71
C GLU A 191 -10.43 25.16 -46.93
N LYS A 192 -10.08 24.38 -48.00
CA LYS A 192 -10.15 24.59 -49.48
C LYS A 192 -9.16 25.59 -50.14
N GLY A 193 -8.45 25.28 -51.23
CA GLY A 193 -8.40 24.09 -52.12
C GLY A 193 -7.89 24.41 -53.56
N LYS A 194 -7.57 23.36 -54.35
CA LYS A 194 -7.29 23.32 -55.83
C LYS A 194 -5.95 23.94 -56.35
N VAL A 195 -5.32 23.56 -57.48
CA VAL A 195 -5.41 22.48 -58.55
C VAL A 195 -4.05 22.51 -59.32
N ALA A 196 -3.55 21.58 -60.17
CA ALA A 196 -4.05 20.34 -60.82
C ALA A 196 -3.24 19.10 -60.34
N GLY A 197 -2.76 18.08 -61.10
CA GLY A 197 -2.85 17.59 -62.51
C GLY A 197 -1.58 16.74 -62.80
N GLN A 198 -1.55 15.55 -63.42
CA GLN A 198 -2.44 14.77 -64.31
C GLN A 198 -2.37 13.26 -63.92
N LEU A 199 -3.48 12.50 -63.93
CA LEU A 199 -3.94 11.53 -64.98
C LEU A 199 -2.98 10.32 -65.24
N ASN A 200 -3.38 9.08 -65.55
CA ASN A 200 -4.66 8.31 -65.55
C ASN A 200 -4.35 6.87 -66.12
N GLU A 201 -5.18 5.81 -66.16
CA GLU A 201 -6.47 5.41 -65.55
C GLU A 201 -6.75 3.91 -65.88
N TYR A 202 -7.67 3.26 -65.14
CA TYR A 202 -8.76 2.36 -65.60
C TYR A 202 -8.52 1.10 -66.50
N LEU A 203 -9.40 0.07 -66.55
CA LEU A 203 -10.76 -0.15 -65.98
C LEU A 203 -11.07 -1.64 -65.72
N ASP A 204 -12.08 -1.89 -64.89
CA ASP A 204 -12.86 -3.13 -64.71
C ASP A 204 -14.19 -3.04 -65.50
N PRO A 205 -14.89 -4.14 -65.86
CA PRO A 205 -16.35 -4.10 -65.61
C PRO A 205 -17.06 -5.44 -65.31
N LYS A 206 -18.16 -5.33 -64.56
CA LYS A 206 -19.20 -6.35 -64.30
C LYS A 206 -19.97 -6.76 -65.59
N LEU A 207 -20.54 -7.98 -65.63
CA LEU A 207 -22.01 -8.26 -65.70
C LEU A 207 -22.42 -9.74 -65.97
N THR A 208 -23.43 -10.18 -65.20
CA THR A 208 -24.54 -11.12 -65.56
C THR A 208 -24.32 -12.64 -65.77
N CYS A 209 -25.32 -13.40 -65.28
CA CYS A 209 -25.53 -14.85 -65.30
C CYS A 209 -26.03 -15.40 -66.65
N LEU A 210 -25.68 -16.66 -67.00
CA LEU A 210 -26.52 -17.60 -67.78
C LEU A 210 -26.06 -19.07 -67.58
N GLN A 211 -27.03 -19.97 -67.37
CA GLN A 211 -26.97 -21.45 -67.43
C GLN A 211 -27.73 -21.90 -68.70
N PRO A 212 -27.91 -23.21 -69.05
CA PRO A 212 -27.19 -24.47 -68.78
C PRO A 212 -26.90 -25.31 -70.07
N SER A 213 -26.49 -26.58 -69.91
CA SER A 213 -26.68 -27.72 -70.86
C SER A 213 -25.78 -27.74 -72.13
N GLY A 214 -25.28 -28.89 -72.62
CA GLY A 214 -25.38 -30.29 -72.16
C GLY A 214 -25.06 -31.27 -73.30
N LYS A 215 -25.24 -32.60 -73.05
CA LYS A 215 -25.11 -33.76 -73.98
C LYS A 215 -23.67 -34.26 -74.27
N ALA A 216 -23.41 -35.53 -74.63
CA ALA A 216 -24.09 -36.83 -74.40
C ALA A 216 -23.23 -37.99 -74.97
N LEU A 217 -23.70 -39.25 -74.82
CA LEU A 217 -23.17 -40.54 -75.32
C LEU A 217 -21.86 -41.06 -74.65
N GLY A 218 -21.69 -42.36 -74.35
CA GLY A 218 -22.59 -43.54 -74.41
C GLY A 218 -21.99 -44.69 -73.55
N ALA A 219 -22.78 -45.52 -72.87
CA ALA A 219 -23.27 -46.85 -73.32
C ALA A 219 -22.14 -47.89 -73.55
N HIS A 220 -22.18 -49.17 -73.14
CA HIS A 220 -23.11 -50.07 -72.40
C HIS A 220 -22.21 -51.22 -71.81
N VAL A 221 -22.54 -52.07 -70.83
CA VAL A 221 -23.52 -53.20 -70.80
C VAL A 221 -23.52 -53.78 -69.36
N TYR A 222 -24.67 -54.22 -68.83
CA TYR A 222 -24.79 -55.04 -67.60
C TYR A 222 -24.91 -56.55 -67.95
N PRO A 223 -24.57 -57.48 -67.04
CA PRO A 223 -25.63 -58.11 -66.23
C PRO A 223 -25.30 -58.34 -64.75
N VAL A 224 -26.36 -58.45 -63.95
CA VAL A 224 -26.36 -58.74 -62.50
C VAL A 224 -26.22 -60.26 -62.24
N PRO A 225 -25.59 -60.67 -61.12
CA PRO A 225 -26.29 -61.57 -60.20
C PRO A 225 -26.22 -61.10 -58.74
N ALA A 226 -27.21 -61.50 -57.94
CA ALA A 226 -27.32 -61.15 -56.52
C ALA A 226 -26.68 -62.21 -55.61
N LYS A 227 -26.04 -61.79 -54.50
CA LYS A 227 -26.27 -62.33 -53.13
C LYS A 227 -25.34 -61.77 -52.03
N VAL A 228 -25.93 -61.67 -50.83
CA VAL A 228 -25.32 -61.84 -49.48
C VAL A 228 -24.35 -60.76 -48.95
N VAL A 229 -24.87 -60.02 -47.96
CA VAL A 229 -24.27 -59.62 -46.67
C VAL A 229 -22.74 -59.50 -46.58
N GLU A 230 -22.24 -58.28 -46.36
CA GLU A 230 -21.13 -58.07 -45.42
C GLU A 230 -21.27 -56.73 -44.66
N LEU A 231 -21.22 -56.80 -43.33
CA LEU A 231 -21.48 -55.69 -42.41
C LEU A 231 -20.24 -54.82 -42.20
N GLN A 232 -19.87 -53.99 -43.19
CA GLN A 232 -18.77 -53.05 -43.01
C GLN A 232 -19.18 -51.86 -42.12
N HIS A 233 -18.71 -51.90 -40.87
CA HIS A 233 -18.77 -50.78 -39.93
C HIS A 233 -18.09 -49.54 -40.52
N ARG A 234 -18.88 -48.61 -41.05
CA ARG A 234 -18.40 -47.31 -41.50
C ARG A 234 -18.08 -46.46 -40.27
N LYS A 235 -16.83 -46.57 -39.76
CA LYS A 235 -16.30 -45.73 -38.68
C LYS A 235 -16.67 -44.27 -38.92
N GLN A 236 -17.60 -43.75 -38.12
CA GLN A 236 -17.82 -42.31 -38.06
C GLN A 236 -16.52 -41.66 -37.58
N LYS A 237 -16.09 -40.65 -38.33
CA LYS A 237 -14.84 -39.95 -38.08
C LYS A 237 -15.09 -38.95 -36.96
N ALA A 238 -14.94 -39.40 -35.72
CA ALA A 238 -15.05 -38.54 -34.54
C ALA A 238 -14.18 -37.28 -34.72
N SER A 239 -14.78 -36.11 -34.50
CA SER A 239 -14.09 -34.82 -34.50
C SER A 239 -13.04 -34.84 -33.39
N ASN A 240 -11.76 -34.68 -33.74
CA ASN A 240 -10.64 -34.85 -32.82
C ASN A 240 -10.67 -33.81 -31.67
N PRO A 241 -10.82 -34.23 -30.39
CA PRO A 241 -10.79 -33.31 -29.24
C PRO A 241 -9.43 -32.62 -29.01
N SER A 242 -8.38 -33.08 -29.68
CA SER A 242 -7.01 -32.57 -29.52
C SER A 242 -6.76 -31.20 -30.17
N ALA A 243 -7.56 -30.81 -31.17
CA ALA A 243 -7.38 -29.53 -31.87
C ALA A 243 -7.84 -28.34 -31.00
N SER A 244 -8.98 -28.48 -30.32
CA SER A 244 -9.54 -27.43 -29.46
C SER A 244 -8.69 -27.20 -28.20
N GLN A 245 -8.21 -28.25 -27.54
CA GLN A 245 -7.24 -28.13 -26.43
C GLN A 245 -5.96 -27.39 -26.85
N SER A 246 -5.41 -27.68 -28.03
CA SER A 246 -4.23 -27.00 -28.56
C SER A 246 -4.47 -25.49 -28.79
N SER A 247 -5.65 -25.11 -29.28
CA SER A 247 -6.01 -23.70 -29.50
C SER A 247 -6.14 -22.90 -28.21
N LEU A 248 -6.69 -23.50 -27.14
CA LEU A 248 -6.87 -22.85 -25.85
C LEU A 248 -5.55 -22.61 -25.12
N GLU A 249 -4.61 -23.56 -25.19
CA GLU A 249 -3.25 -23.36 -24.65
C GLU A 249 -2.50 -22.27 -25.42
N LEU A 250 -2.60 -22.23 -26.75
CA LEU A 250 -2.00 -21.16 -27.56
C LEU A 250 -2.60 -19.77 -27.20
N PHE A 251 -3.90 -19.71 -26.89
CA PHE A 251 -4.56 -18.49 -26.40
C PHE A 251 -3.99 -18.05 -25.04
N LYS A 252 -3.88 -18.96 -24.06
CA LYS A 252 -3.30 -18.67 -22.72
C LYS A 252 -1.86 -18.15 -22.81
N VAL A 253 -1.02 -18.78 -23.64
CA VAL A 253 0.37 -18.35 -23.87
C VAL A 253 0.42 -16.96 -24.50
N THR A 254 -0.43 -16.68 -25.49
CA THR A 254 -0.47 -15.36 -26.15
C THR A 254 -0.95 -14.26 -25.21
N MET A 255 -2.00 -14.51 -24.42
CA MET A 255 -2.47 -13.56 -23.40
C MET A 255 -1.41 -13.28 -22.33
N SER A 256 -0.67 -14.30 -21.90
CA SER A 256 0.43 -14.15 -20.95
C SER A 256 1.57 -13.29 -21.50
N ARG A 257 1.81 -13.31 -22.82
CA ARG A 257 2.81 -12.47 -23.49
C ARG A 257 2.35 -11.01 -23.58
N ILE A 258 1.10 -10.78 -23.99
CA ILE A 258 0.47 -9.45 -24.06
C ILE A 258 0.50 -8.76 -22.67
N LEU A 259 0.18 -9.48 -21.60
CA LEU A 259 0.25 -8.96 -20.23
C LEU A 259 1.67 -8.53 -19.84
N LYS A 260 2.69 -9.36 -20.13
CA LYS A 260 4.10 -9.02 -19.86
C LYS A 260 4.56 -7.78 -20.61
N LEU A 261 4.23 -7.68 -21.90
CA LEU A 261 4.55 -6.51 -22.73
C LEU A 261 3.88 -5.22 -22.20
N LYS A 262 2.62 -5.32 -21.76
CA LYS A 262 1.87 -4.19 -21.17
C LYS A 262 2.52 -3.68 -19.87
N THR A 263 2.97 -4.58 -18.99
CA THR A 263 3.70 -4.23 -17.77
C THR A 263 5.04 -3.56 -18.09
N GLN A 264 5.85 -4.15 -18.98
CA GLN A 264 7.14 -3.59 -19.39
C GLN A 264 7.00 -2.19 -20.02
N MET A 265 5.95 -1.97 -20.83
CA MET A 265 5.62 -0.66 -21.38
C MET A 265 5.34 0.37 -20.28
N GLN A 266 4.52 0.02 -19.28
CA GLN A 266 4.22 0.92 -18.15
C GLN A 266 5.47 1.25 -17.31
N GLU A 267 6.30 0.26 -16.99
CA GLU A 267 7.56 0.45 -16.28
C GLU A 267 8.52 1.39 -17.04
N LYS A 268 8.69 1.17 -18.35
CA LYS A 268 9.50 2.04 -19.23
C LYS A 268 8.94 3.45 -19.32
N GLN A 269 7.61 3.60 -19.37
CA GLN A 269 6.95 4.91 -19.44
C GLN A 269 7.15 5.72 -18.14
N ILE A 270 7.07 5.05 -16.98
CA ILE A 270 7.42 5.64 -15.67
C ILE A 270 8.91 6.00 -15.61
N ALA A 271 9.81 5.14 -16.11
CA ALA A 271 11.24 5.41 -16.15
C ALA A 271 11.57 6.65 -16.99
N VAL A 272 10.96 6.80 -18.18
CA VAL A 272 11.12 8.00 -19.03
C VAL A 272 10.58 9.26 -18.36
N LEU A 273 9.42 9.20 -17.69
CA LEU A 273 8.89 10.33 -16.91
C LEU A 273 9.82 10.73 -15.76
N ASN A 274 10.43 9.77 -15.07
CA ASN A 274 11.36 10.04 -13.97
C ASN A 274 12.69 10.65 -14.47
N VAL A 275 13.24 10.15 -15.58
CA VAL A 275 14.46 10.74 -16.20
C VAL A 275 14.19 12.15 -16.75
N LYS A 276 13.00 12.39 -17.33
CA LYS A 276 12.56 13.74 -17.74
C LYS A 276 12.46 14.72 -16.56
N LYS A 277 12.01 14.27 -15.38
CA LYS A 277 11.99 15.09 -14.15
C LYS A 277 13.39 15.39 -13.59
N GLN A 278 14.34 14.46 -13.72
CA GLN A 278 15.70 14.64 -13.19
C GLN A 278 16.63 15.46 -14.11
N THR A 279 16.33 15.58 -15.42
CA THR A 279 17.29 16.12 -16.41
C THR A 279 16.83 17.44 -17.01
N GLN A 280 16.92 18.55 -16.26
CA GLN A 280 16.42 19.84 -16.75
C GLN A 280 17.27 20.51 -17.85
N LYS A 281 18.50 20.01 -18.12
CA LYS A 281 19.34 20.33 -19.29
C LYS A 281 20.36 19.20 -19.51
N GLY A 282 20.53 18.72 -20.75
CA GLY A 282 21.81 18.12 -21.18
C GLY A 282 21.88 16.65 -21.62
N ASN A 283 20.81 15.84 -21.63
CA ASN A 283 20.92 14.42 -22.03
C ASN A 283 19.88 13.96 -23.09
N SER A 284 19.66 14.82 -24.10
CA SER A 284 18.70 14.61 -25.20
C SER A 284 18.82 13.23 -25.87
N LYS A 285 20.04 12.78 -26.22
CA LYS A 285 20.25 11.50 -26.93
C LYS A 285 19.75 10.27 -26.15
N LYS A 286 19.85 10.27 -24.81
CA LYS A 286 19.39 9.15 -23.97
C LYS A 286 17.86 9.13 -23.84
N ILE A 287 17.23 10.30 -23.78
CA ILE A 287 15.77 10.43 -23.75
C ILE A 287 15.18 9.98 -25.10
N VAL A 288 15.71 10.49 -26.22
CA VAL A 288 15.28 10.09 -27.58
C VAL A 288 15.41 8.58 -27.80
N LYS A 289 16.50 7.94 -27.33
CA LYS A 289 16.64 6.48 -27.44
C LYS A 289 15.56 5.73 -26.66
N MET A 290 15.23 6.16 -25.43
CA MET A 290 14.17 5.52 -24.63
C MET A 290 12.76 5.80 -25.17
N GLU A 291 12.56 6.96 -25.82
CA GLU A 291 11.30 7.28 -26.52
C GLU A 291 11.12 6.43 -27.78
N GLN A 292 12.20 6.15 -28.52
CA GLN A 292 12.18 5.19 -29.63
C GLN A 292 11.88 3.76 -29.13
N GLU A 293 12.57 3.30 -28.08
CA GLU A 293 12.30 1.99 -27.45
C GLU A 293 10.82 1.87 -27.00
N LEU A 294 10.22 2.94 -26.48
CA LEU A 294 8.79 2.97 -26.13
C LEU A 294 7.87 2.89 -27.36
N HIS A 295 8.19 3.63 -28.43
CA HIS A 295 7.42 3.61 -29.67
C HIS A 295 7.44 2.22 -30.33
N ASP A 296 8.60 1.57 -30.32
CA ASP A 296 8.79 0.23 -30.90
C ASP A 296 8.01 -0.82 -30.08
N LEU A 297 8.05 -0.76 -28.74
CA LEU A 297 7.25 -1.60 -27.85
C LEU A 297 5.74 -1.37 -28.04
N GLN A 298 5.31 -0.11 -28.20
CA GLN A 298 3.90 0.22 -28.44
C GLN A 298 3.40 -0.30 -29.79
N SER A 299 4.26 -0.26 -30.82
CA SER A 299 3.99 -0.83 -32.14
C SER A 299 3.86 -2.36 -32.08
N GLN A 300 4.75 -3.04 -31.35
CA GLN A 300 4.69 -4.49 -31.14
C GLN A 300 3.42 -4.91 -30.39
N LEU A 301 3.05 -4.21 -29.31
CA LEU A 301 1.83 -4.49 -28.54
C LEU A 301 0.57 -4.34 -29.41
N CYS A 302 0.51 -3.31 -30.25
CA CYS A 302 -0.60 -3.10 -31.18
C CYS A 302 -0.71 -4.22 -32.22
N ALA A 303 0.42 -4.68 -32.78
CA ALA A 303 0.46 -5.80 -33.71
C ALA A 303 0.02 -7.12 -33.08
N GLU A 304 0.44 -7.42 -31.84
CA GLU A 304 0.00 -8.63 -31.13
C GLU A 304 -1.50 -8.60 -30.78
N GLN A 305 -2.02 -7.44 -30.38
CA GLN A 305 -3.46 -7.28 -30.13
C GLN A 305 -4.29 -7.46 -31.40
N ALA A 306 -3.88 -6.87 -32.52
CA ALA A 306 -4.57 -7.04 -33.81
C ALA A 306 -4.52 -8.51 -34.30
N GLN A 307 -3.37 -9.19 -34.16
CA GLN A 307 -3.26 -10.61 -34.51
C GLN A 307 -4.14 -11.49 -33.62
N GLN A 308 -4.25 -11.19 -32.33
CA GLN A 308 -5.08 -11.97 -31.41
C GLN A 308 -6.58 -11.75 -31.68
N GLN A 309 -6.99 -10.51 -32.01
CA GLN A 309 -8.37 -10.19 -32.37
C GLN A 309 -8.81 -10.95 -33.64
N ALA A 310 -8.00 -10.92 -34.71
CA ALA A 310 -8.29 -11.64 -35.95
C ALA A 310 -8.40 -13.16 -35.76
N ARG A 311 -7.66 -13.75 -34.80
CA ARG A 311 -7.78 -15.17 -34.44
C ARG A 311 -9.08 -15.50 -33.72
N VAL A 312 -9.58 -14.60 -32.87
CA VAL A 312 -10.88 -14.77 -32.20
C VAL A 312 -12.01 -14.72 -33.23
N GLU A 313 -12.00 -13.72 -34.12
CA GLU A 313 -12.98 -13.59 -35.21
C GLU A 313 -12.99 -14.81 -36.15
N GLN A 314 -11.80 -15.37 -36.44
CA GLN A 314 -11.72 -16.62 -37.20
C GLN A 314 -12.34 -17.82 -36.44
N LEU A 315 -12.13 -17.91 -35.12
CA LEU A 315 -12.69 -18.97 -34.29
C LEU A 315 -14.22 -18.87 -34.19
N GLU A 316 -14.73 -17.66 -33.97
CA GLU A 316 -16.17 -17.35 -33.96
C GLU A 316 -16.82 -17.77 -35.29
N LYS A 317 -16.19 -17.44 -36.42
CA LYS A 317 -16.67 -17.87 -37.74
C LYS A 317 -16.72 -19.39 -37.88
N THR A 318 -15.67 -20.11 -37.49
CA THR A 318 -15.68 -21.59 -37.54
C THR A 318 -16.73 -22.21 -36.62
N PHE A 319 -16.96 -21.61 -35.45
CA PHE A 319 -18.02 -22.06 -34.53
C PHE A 319 -19.42 -21.83 -35.10
N GLN A 320 -19.65 -20.70 -35.78
CA GLN A 320 -20.90 -20.41 -36.48
C GLN A 320 -21.17 -21.41 -37.62
N GLU A 321 -20.13 -21.79 -38.37
CA GLU A 321 -20.20 -22.78 -39.46
C GLU A 321 -20.49 -24.20 -38.90
N GLU A 322 -19.86 -24.61 -37.80
CA GLU A 322 -20.18 -25.89 -37.11
C GLU A 322 -21.61 -25.89 -36.53
N GLN A 323 -22.06 -24.79 -35.93
CA GLN A 323 -23.42 -24.66 -35.38
C GLN A 323 -24.50 -24.81 -36.47
N GLN A 324 -24.27 -24.23 -37.65
CA GLN A 324 -25.16 -24.41 -38.81
C GLN A 324 -25.13 -25.85 -39.36
N HIS A 325 -23.97 -26.52 -39.31
CA HIS A 325 -23.85 -27.92 -39.70
C HIS A 325 -24.60 -28.87 -38.75
N LEU A 326 -24.60 -28.61 -37.43
CA LEU A 326 -25.42 -29.38 -36.49
C LEU A 326 -26.92 -29.17 -36.73
N GLN A 327 -27.37 -27.95 -37.00
CA GLN A 327 -28.80 -27.67 -37.32
C GLN A 327 -29.28 -28.36 -38.62
N GLY A 328 -28.37 -28.77 -39.51
CA GLY A 328 -28.69 -29.46 -40.75
C GLY A 328 -28.88 -30.97 -40.65
N LEU A 329 -28.53 -31.60 -39.51
CA LEU A 329 -28.54 -33.06 -39.33
C LEU A 329 -29.84 -33.62 -38.72
N GLU A 330 -30.76 -32.75 -38.30
CA GLU A 330 -31.89 -33.13 -37.47
C GLU A 330 -33.04 -33.81 -38.20
N LYS A 331 -32.99 -35.14 -38.26
CA LYS A 331 -34.17 -36.02 -38.31
C LYS A 331 -33.89 -37.34 -37.61
N GLU A 332 -34.21 -37.43 -36.32
CA GLU A 332 -35.09 -38.48 -35.75
C GLU A 332 -35.33 -38.27 -34.24
N GLN A 333 -36.39 -38.90 -33.71
CA GLN A 333 -37.07 -38.57 -32.45
C GLN A 333 -36.26 -38.72 -31.13
N GLY A 334 -34.96 -39.01 -31.20
CA GLY A 334 -34.06 -39.07 -30.03
C GLY A 334 -33.28 -37.78 -29.77
N GLU A 335 -33.29 -36.83 -30.70
CA GLU A 335 -32.45 -35.63 -30.66
C GLU A 335 -33.08 -34.47 -29.88
N GLU A 336 -34.43 -34.42 -29.81
CA GLU A 336 -35.18 -33.38 -29.10
C GLU A 336 -34.88 -33.34 -27.60
N ASP A 337 -34.81 -34.49 -26.92
CA ASP A 337 -34.52 -34.57 -25.48
C ASP A 337 -33.09 -34.09 -25.15
N LEU A 338 -32.11 -34.43 -25.99
CA LEU A 338 -30.73 -33.99 -25.82
C LEU A 338 -30.59 -32.48 -26.06
N LYS A 339 -31.37 -31.93 -27.01
CA LYS A 339 -31.43 -30.49 -27.28
C LYS A 339 -32.22 -29.71 -26.22
N GLN A 340 -33.24 -30.32 -25.61
CA GLN A 340 -33.94 -29.80 -24.44
C GLN A 340 -32.96 -29.69 -23.25
N GLN A 341 -32.19 -30.74 -22.98
CA GLN A 341 -31.15 -30.74 -21.93
C GLN A 341 -30.03 -29.72 -22.22
N LEU A 342 -29.55 -29.63 -23.47
CA LEU A 342 -28.54 -28.65 -23.85
C LEU A 342 -29.06 -27.20 -23.74
N ALA A 343 -30.30 -26.94 -24.13
CA ALA A 343 -30.94 -25.63 -23.98
C ALA A 343 -31.10 -25.24 -22.50
N GLN A 344 -31.50 -26.20 -21.65
CA GLN A 344 -31.60 -25.98 -20.20
C GLN A 344 -30.23 -25.69 -19.58
N ALA A 345 -29.20 -26.48 -19.90
CA ALA A 345 -27.84 -26.25 -19.40
C ALA A 345 -27.27 -24.88 -19.85
N LEU A 346 -27.56 -24.45 -21.08
CA LEU A 346 -27.19 -23.12 -21.58
C LEU A 346 -27.94 -21.99 -20.87
N GLN A 347 -29.21 -22.21 -20.50
CA GLN A 347 -30.02 -21.26 -19.74
C GLN A 347 -29.52 -21.13 -18.29
N GLU A 348 -29.20 -22.24 -17.62
CA GLU A 348 -28.60 -22.26 -16.27
C GLU A 348 -27.22 -21.58 -16.26
N HIS A 349 -26.37 -21.88 -17.24
CA HIS A 349 -25.07 -21.21 -17.40
C HIS A 349 -25.22 -19.70 -17.65
N ARG A 350 -26.24 -19.27 -18.41
CA ARG A 350 -26.53 -17.84 -18.59
C ARG A 350 -26.95 -17.17 -17.28
N ALA A 351 -27.84 -17.79 -16.51
CA ALA A 351 -28.27 -17.27 -15.21
C ALA A 351 -27.10 -17.16 -14.21
N LEU A 352 -26.21 -18.15 -14.16
CA LEU A 352 -24.98 -18.11 -13.35
C LEU A 352 -24.03 -16.99 -13.79
N MET A 353 -23.86 -16.78 -15.09
CA MET A 353 -23.06 -15.66 -15.63
C MET A 353 -23.68 -14.29 -15.33
N GLU A 354 -25.01 -14.16 -15.31
CA GLU A 354 -25.69 -12.93 -14.91
C GLU A 354 -25.50 -12.65 -13.41
N GLU A 355 -25.63 -13.65 -12.55
CA GLU A 355 -25.38 -13.52 -11.11
C GLU A 355 -23.92 -13.14 -10.81
N LEU A 356 -22.96 -13.80 -11.46
CA LEU A 356 -21.54 -13.47 -11.31
C LEU A 356 -21.23 -12.04 -11.78
N ASN A 357 -21.91 -11.56 -12.83
CA ASN A 357 -21.80 -10.16 -13.28
C ASN A 357 -22.47 -9.16 -12.34
N ARG A 358 -23.56 -9.54 -11.63
CA ARG A 358 -24.14 -8.72 -10.54
C ARG A 358 -23.15 -8.61 -9.39
N SER A 359 -22.72 -9.75 -8.86
CA SER A 359 -21.74 -9.84 -7.76
C SER A 359 -20.46 -9.05 -8.06
N ARG A 360 -19.92 -9.13 -9.29
CA ARG A 360 -18.75 -8.32 -9.71
C ARG A 360 -19.01 -6.82 -9.60
N LYS A 361 -20.17 -6.33 -10.04
CA LYS A 361 -20.53 -4.90 -9.97
C LYS A 361 -20.68 -4.44 -8.52
N ASP A 362 -21.25 -5.28 -7.66
CA ASP A 362 -21.40 -4.96 -6.24
C ASP A 362 -20.03 -4.85 -5.55
N PHE A 363 -19.11 -5.79 -5.81
CA PHE A 363 -17.73 -5.69 -5.33
C PHE A 363 -16.99 -4.46 -5.88
N GLU A 364 -17.18 -4.13 -7.16
CA GLU A 364 -16.57 -2.96 -7.78
C GLU A 364 -17.06 -1.64 -7.14
N ALA A 365 -18.37 -1.55 -6.84
CA ALA A 365 -18.96 -0.43 -6.12
C ALA A 365 -18.43 -0.32 -4.66
N ILE A 366 -18.28 -1.45 -3.95
CA ILE A 366 -17.70 -1.48 -2.60
C ILE A 366 -16.24 -1.01 -2.62
N ILE A 367 -15.44 -1.46 -3.58
CA ILE A 367 -14.04 -1.04 -3.76
C ILE A 367 -13.98 0.47 -4.04
N GLN A 368 -14.83 0.99 -4.93
CA GLN A 368 -14.88 2.41 -5.25
C GLN A 368 -15.27 3.27 -4.03
N ALA A 369 -16.26 2.83 -3.24
CA ALA A 369 -16.65 3.50 -2.00
C ALA A 369 -15.50 3.51 -0.97
N LYS A 370 -14.80 2.38 -0.78
CA LYS A 370 -13.68 2.27 0.16
C LYS A 370 -12.45 3.07 -0.28
N ASN A 371 -12.17 3.18 -1.57
CA ASN A 371 -11.12 4.05 -2.09
C ASN A 371 -11.44 5.54 -1.83
N LYS A 372 -12.71 5.95 -1.97
CA LYS A 372 -13.14 7.32 -1.66
C LYS A 372 -13.01 7.65 -0.17
N GLU A 373 -13.43 6.74 0.70
CA GLU A 373 -13.27 6.85 2.17
C GLU A 373 -11.77 6.95 2.56
N LEU A 374 -10.90 6.20 1.90
CA LEU A 374 -9.46 6.24 2.13
C LEU A 374 -8.83 7.58 1.74
N GLU A 375 -9.16 8.15 0.58
CA GLU A 375 -8.65 9.46 0.18
C GLU A 375 -9.20 10.58 1.07
N GLN A 376 -10.46 10.54 1.49
CA GLN A 376 -11.01 11.49 2.49
C GLN A 376 -10.25 11.43 3.82
N THR A 377 -9.98 10.22 4.32
CA THR A 377 -9.18 10.01 5.56
C THR A 377 -7.75 10.53 5.40
N LYS A 378 -7.18 10.42 4.20
CA LYS A 378 -5.83 10.89 3.89
C LYS A 378 -5.77 12.42 3.82
N GLU A 379 -6.71 13.06 3.14
CA GLU A 379 -6.82 14.53 3.12
C GLU A 379 -7.00 15.12 4.52
N GLU A 380 -7.86 14.51 5.35
CA GLU A 380 -8.06 14.96 6.74
C GLU A 380 -6.78 14.81 7.55
N LYS A 381 -6.07 13.68 7.43
CA LYS A 381 -4.78 13.47 8.08
C LYS A 381 -3.71 14.45 7.61
N GLU A 382 -3.67 14.79 6.32
CA GLU A 382 -2.75 15.79 5.76
C GLU A 382 -3.07 17.20 6.30
N LYS A 383 -4.35 17.57 6.42
CA LYS A 383 -4.78 18.84 7.04
C LYS A 383 -4.39 18.92 8.52
N VAL A 384 -4.64 17.87 9.31
CA VAL A 384 -4.24 17.80 10.73
C VAL A 384 -2.71 17.83 10.89
N GLN A 385 -1.97 17.17 10.00
CA GLN A 385 -0.51 17.21 10.00
C GLN A 385 0.03 18.61 9.69
N ALA A 386 -0.56 19.32 8.72
CA ALA A 386 -0.18 20.70 8.38
C ALA A 386 -0.45 21.67 9.54
N GLN A 387 -1.62 21.59 10.18
CA GLN A 387 -1.94 22.39 11.38
C GLN A 387 -0.97 22.11 12.53
N LYS A 388 -0.58 20.85 12.74
CA LYS A 388 0.42 20.49 13.76
C LYS A 388 1.79 21.07 13.43
N GLU A 389 2.20 21.09 12.17
CA GLU A 389 3.47 21.66 11.73
C GLU A 389 3.49 23.18 11.85
N GLU A 390 2.39 23.86 11.54
CA GLU A 390 2.21 25.31 11.77
C GLU A 390 2.34 25.68 13.26
N VAL A 391 1.63 24.96 14.15
CA VAL A 391 1.73 25.18 15.61
C VAL A 391 3.15 24.93 16.12
N LEU A 392 3.82 23.87 15.65
CA LEU A 392 5.21 23.59 16.02
C LEU A 392 6.17 24.67 15.52
N SER A 393 5.96 25.20 14.31
CA SER A 393 6.74 26.30 13.76
C SER A 393 6.58 27.57 14.59
N HIS A 394 5.34 27.93 14.98
CA HIS A 394 5.09 29.09 15.82
C HIS A 394 5.67 28.93 17.23
N MET A 395 5.60 27.73 17.81
CA MET A 395 6.25 27.44 19.10
C MET A 395 7.77 27.58 19.03
N ASN A 396 8.41 27.19 17.92
CA ASN A 396 9.85 27.31 17.76
C ASN A 396 10.29 28.78 17.59
N ASP A 397 9.51 29.59 16.88
CA ASP A 397 9.75 31.03 16.73
C ASP A 397 9.74 31.77 18.09
N VAL A 398 8.76 31.48 18.95
CA VAL A 398 8.70 32.02 20.32
C VAL A 398 9.90 31.57 21.16
N LEU A 399 10.33 30.31 21.01
CA LEU A 399 11.50 29.77 21.72
C LEU A 399 12.79 30.49 21.31
N GLU A 400 13.03 30.62 20.00
CA GLU A 400 14.26 31.19 19.46
C GLU A 400 14.36 32.71 19.70
N ASN A 401 13.26 33.45 19.53
CA ASN A 401 13.30 34.92 19.62
C ASN A 401 13.10 35.47 21.05
N GLU A 402 12.16 34.91 21.83
CA GLU A 402 11.72 35.53 23.10
C GLU A 402 12.31 34.88 24.36
N LEU A 403 12.70 33.60 24.28
CA LEU A 403 13.11 32.80 25.45
C LEU A 403 14.61 32.53 25.55
N GLN A 404 15.41 33.11 24.65
CA GLN A 404 16.88 33.03 24.68
C GLN A 404 17.54 34.16 25.47
N CYS A 405 18.58 33.81 26.23
CA CYS A 405 19.41 34.76 26.96
C CYS A 405 20.50 35.34 26.05
N ILE A 406 20.38 36.62 25.69
CA ILE A 406 21.32 37.38 24.84
C ILE A 406 22.81 37.29 25.26
N ILE A 407 23.13 36.95 26.52
CA ILE A 407 24.51 36.80 27.00
C ILE A 407 25.13 35.47 26.54
N CYS A 408 24.33 34.40 26.41
CA CYS A 408 24.84 33.06 26.12
C CYS A 408 24.20 32.37 24.91
N SER A 409 23.16 32.95 24.30
CA SER A 409 22.39 32.37 23.18
C SER A 409 21.77 31.00 23.54
N GLU A 410 21.33 30.86 24.79
CA GLU A 410 20.69 29.66 25.33
C GLU A 410 19.33 30.03 25.93
N TYR A 411 18.37 29.10 25.89
CA TYR A 411 17.11 29.25 26.62
C TYR A 411 17.37 29.54 28.11
N PHE A 412 16.63 30.47 28.72
CA PHE A 412 16.89 30.89 30.09
C PHE A 412 17.01 29.71 31.07
N ILE A 413 18.05 29.74 31.90
CA ILE A 413 18.32 28.75 32.96
C ILE A 413 18.30 29.54 34.26
N GLU A 414 17.32 29.24 35.11
CA GLU A 414 16.97 30.04 36.29
C GLU A 414 16.77 31.50 35.89
N ALA A 415 15.68 31.75 35.15
CA ALA A 415 15.34 33.05 34.61
C ALA A 415 15.24 34.10 35.73
N VAL A 416 15.97 35.21 35.57
CA VAL A 416 15.89 36.37 36.46
C VAL A 416 15.55 37.62 35.67
N THR A 417 14.51 38.31 36.11
CA THR A 417 14.05 39.59 35.54
C THR A 417 14.56 40.73 36.41
N LEU A 418 15.05 41.79 35.77
CA LEU A 418 15.59 42.97 36.43
C LEU A 418 14.52 44.05 36.61
N ASN A 419 14.80 45.07 37.44
CA ASN A 419 13.96 46.28 37.59
C ASN A 419 13.64 47.02 36.27
N CYS A 420 14.37 46.74 35.19
CA CYS A 420 14.12 47.26 33.85
C CYS A 420 13.37 46.29 32.93
N ALA A 421 12.66 45.29 33.50
CA ALA A 421 11.87 44.24 32.84
C ALA A 421 12.63 43.27 31.89
N HIS A 422 13.93 43.45 31.69
CA HIS A 422 14.75 42.54 30.89
C HIS A 422 15.13 41.28 31.69
N SER A 423 15.10 40.13 31.01
CA SER A 423 15.36 38.81 31.61
C SER A 423 16.68 38.20 31.14
N PHE A 424 17.35 37.46 32.04
CA PHE A 424 18.64 36.79 31.80
C PHE A 424 18.68 35.46 32.56
N CYS A 425 19.64 34.56 32.23
CA CYS A 425 19.95 33.44 33.13
C CYS A 425 20.58 33.99 34.42
N SER A 426 20.23 33.44 35.59
CA SER A 426 20.80 33.87 36.87
C SER A 426 22.33 33.82 36.88
N TYR A 427 22.93 32.74 36.35
CA TYR A 427 24.39 32.64 36.19
C TYR A 427 24.97 33.80 35.37
N CYS A 428 24.39 34.06 34.18
CA CYS A 428 24.93 35.02 33.22
C CYS A 428 24.88 36.47 33.73
N ILE A 429 23.79 36.89 34.39
CA ILE A 429 23.72 38.26 34.93
C ILE A 429 24.59 38.43 36.17
N ASN A 430 24.74 37.40 37.02
CA ASN A 430 25.67 37.47 38.16
C ASN A 430 27.13 37.60 37.68
N GLU A 431 27.53 36.89 36.61
CA GLU A 431 28.86 37.07 35.98
C GLU A 431 29.04 38.47 35.37
N TRP A 432 28.01 39.02 34.73
CA TRP A 432 28.04 40.39 34.20
C TRP A 432 28.17 41.44 35.32
N MET A 433 27.42 41.28 36.42
CA MET A 433 27.43 42.19 37.57
C MET A 433 28.78 42.25 38.30
N LYS A 434 29.66 41.24 38.16
CA LYS A 434 31.06 41.31 38.62
C LYS A 434 31.88 42.38 37.88
N ARG A 435 31.42 42.85 36.72
CA ARG A 435 32.11 43.83 35.85
C ARG A 435 31.34 45.14 35.72
N LYS A 436 30.01 45.08 35.58
CA LYS A 436 29.13 46.25 35.40
C LYS A 436 27.76 46.03 36.05
N VAL A 437 27.32 46.99 36.86
CA VAL A 437 26.01 46.97 37.54
C VAL A 437 24.90 47.62 36.68
N GLU A 438 25.00 47.45 35.36
CA GLU A 438 24.11 48.01 34.33
C GLU A 438 23.44 46.88 33.55
N CYS A 439 22.19 47.04 33.14
CA CYS A 439 21.49 46.08 32.29
C CYS A 439 22.22 45.89 30.93
N PRO A 440 22.57 44.65 30.52
CA PRO A 440 23.23 44.39 29.23
C PRO A 440 22.49 44.92 28.00
N ILE A 441 21.15 45.03 28.06
CA ILE A 441 20.31 45.46 26.93
C ILE A 441 20.09 46.98 26.97
N CYS A 442 19.48 47.50 28.04
CA CYS A 442 19.05 48.90 28.12
C CYS A 442 19.99 49.82 28.92
N ARG A 443 21.09 49.31 29.46
CA ARG A 443 22.13 50.03 30.24
C ARG A 443 21.67 50.77 31.51
N LYS A 444 20.40 50.62 31.91
CA LYS A 444 19.89 51.13 33.20
C LYS A 444 20.51 50.38 34.38
N ASP A 445 20.75 51.08 35.48
CA ASP A 445 21.28 50.50 36.72
C ASP A 445 20.43 49.34 37.24
N ILE A 446 21.11 48.29 37.69
CA ILE A 446 20.48 47.10 38.28
C ILE A 446 20.23 47.36 39.77
N LYS A 447 18.96 47.64 40.10
CA LYS A 447 18.48 47.92 41.46
C LYS A 447 17.83 46.70 42.12
N SER A 448 17.26 45.79 41.33
CA SER A 448 16.71 44.52 41.83
C SER A 448 16.80 43.43 40.78
N LYS A 449 16.78 42.18 41.26
CA LYS A 449 16.72 40.95 40.46
C LYS A 449 15.73 39.98 41.09
N THR A 450 14.81 39.44 40.31
CA THR A 450 13.75 38.54 40.81
C THR A 450 13.70 37.29 39.92
N HIS A 451 13.67 36.11 40.54
CA HIS A 451 13.52 34.85 39.81
C HIS A 451 12.10 34.71 39.25
N SER A 452 11.99 34.30 37.98
CA SER A 452 10.71 34.13 37.28
C SER A 452 10.38 32.66 37.09
N LEU A 453 9.69 32.08 38.09
CA LEU A 453 9.18 30.70 38.04
C LEU A 453 8.27 30.45 36.83
N VAL A 454 7.56 31.49 36.36
CA VAL A 454 6.70 31.40 35.17
C VAL A 454 7.53 31.14 33.91
N LEU A 455 8.64 31.89 33.72
CA LEU A 455 9.54 31.68 32.58
C LEU A 455 10.24 30.32 32.68
N ASP A 456 10.78 29.95 33.84
CA ASP A 456 11.43 28.65 34.03
C ASP A 456 10.46 27.47 33.74
N ASN A 457 9.23 27.52 34.26
CA ASN A 457 8.22 26.48 34.02
C ASN A 457 7.74 26.44 32.56
N CYS A 458 7.60 27.61 31.91
CA CYS A 458 7.24 27.71 30.51
C CYS A 458 8.31 27.07 29.61
N ILE A 459 9.57 27.47 29.81
CA ILE A 459 10.71 26.96 29.04
C ILE A 459 10.89 25.46 29.25
N ASN A 460 10.76 24.96 30.48
CA ASN A 460 10.88 23.52 30.73
C ASN A 460 9.79 22.73 29.96
N LYS A 461 8.51 23.13 30.07
CA LYS A 461 7.41 22.50 29.31
C LYS A 461 7.57 22.59 27.79
N MET A 462 8.11 23.69 27.28
CA MET A 462 8.38 23.83 25.85
C MET A 462 9.55 22.95 25.40
N VAL A 463 10.67 22.95 26.14
CA VAL A 463 11.84 22.12 25.87
C VAL A 463 11.52 20.62 25.96
N ASP A 464 10.58 20.22 26.81
CA ASP A 464 10.06 18.84 26.88
C ASP A 464 9.40 18.36 25.57
N ASN A 465 9.04 19.26 24.65
CA ASN A 465 8.50 18.94 23.33
C ASN A 465 9.53 19.04 22.19
N LEU A 466 10.77 19.45 22.47
CA LEU A 466 11.86 19.58 21.48
C LEU A 466 12.64 18.26 21.29
N SER A 467 13.64 18.29 20.40
CA SER A 467 14.53 17.16 20.15
C SER A 467 15.35 16.76 21.40
N SER A 468 15.72 15.48 21.50
CA SER A 468 16.53 14.98 22.62
C SER A 468 17.86 15.73 22.77
N GLU A 469 18.49 16.10 21.65
CA GLU A 469 19.74 16.87 21.62
C GLU A 469 19.62 18.21 22.36
N VAL A 470 18.54 18.96 22.15
CA VAL A 470 18.29 20.25 22.83
C VAL A 470 18.06 20.04 24.33
N LYS A 471 17.34 18.98 24.72
CA LYS A 471 17.11 18.62 26.12
C LYS A 471 18.41 18.27 26.83
N GLU A 472 19.22 17.39 26.23
CA GLU A 472 20.51 16.96 26.77
C GLU A 472 21.46 18.14 26.92
N ARG A 473 21.57 19.00 25.90
CA ARG A 473 22.38 20.23 25.92
C ARG A 473 21.96 21.17 27.06
N ARG A 474 20.66 21.37 27.28
CA ARG A 474 20.14 22.15 28.41
C ARG A 474 20.49 21.52 29.77
N VAL A 475 20.36 20.19 29.90
CA VAL A 475 20.69 19.47 31.14
C VAL A 475 22.18 19.57 31.48
N VAL A 476 23.07 19.46 30.48
CA VAL A 476 24.53 19.65 30.65
C VAL A 476 24.82 21.06 31.18
N LEU A 477 24.29 22.10 30.52
CA LEU A 477 24.50 23.49 30.92
C LEU A 477 23.96 23.80 32.33
N ILE A 478 22.84 23.19 32.75
CA ILE A 478 22.33 23.29 34.12
C ILE A 478 23.33 22.69 35.12
N LYS A 479 23.88 21.50 34.83
CA LYS A 479 24.86 20.83 35.71
C LYS A 479 26.15 21.65 35.84
N GLU A 480 26.71 22.12 34.72
CA GLU A 480 27.91 22.95 34.71
C GLU A 480 27.75 24.25 35.52
N ARG A 481 26.62 24.95 35.33
CA ARG A 481 26.35 26.22 36.03
C ARG A 481 26.10 26.02 37.53
N LYS A 482 25.57 24.86 37.94
CA LYS A 482 25.45 24.48 39.36
C LYS A 482 26.80 24.12 39.98
N ALA A 483 27.66 23.38 39.27
CA ALA A 483 29.02 23.08 39.74
C ALA A 483 29.82 24.37 39.98
N LYS A 484 29.77 25.33 39.04
CA LYS A 484 30.41 26.67 39.13
C LYS A 484 29.81 27.64 40.17
N ARG A 485 28.85 27.20 40.99
CA ARG A 485 28.32 27.93 42.16
C ARG A 485 28.76 27.33 43.50
N LEU A 486 29.32 26.12 43.49
CA LEU A 486 29.76 25.40 44.70
C LEU A 486 31.27 25.57 44.96
N PHE A 487 31.94 26.33 44.08
CA PHE A 487 33.32 26.81 44.17
C PHE A 487 33.32 28.32 43.89
#